data_AF-A0A7K3S1A6-F1
#
_entry.id   AF-A0A7K3S1A6-F1
#
_cell.length_a   1.000
_cell.length_b   1.000
_cell.length_c   1.000
_cell.angle_alpha   90.00
_cell.angle_beta   90.00
_cell.angle_gamma   90.00
#
_symmetry.space_group_name_H-M   'P 1'
#
loop_
_entity.id
_entity.type
_entity.pdbx_description
1 polymer ?
#
loop_
_entity_poly.entity_id
_entity_poly.type
_entity_poly.pdbx_seq_one_letter_code
_entity_poly.pdbx_strand_id
1 'polypeptide(L)'
;PGAPSVAKLLWGGWHQRLGELAVAVAGEAGAAGPEPWTPDRPYELDDAQHLFLFSRADTIYGGSDEIQRNIIAERVLGLPREPR
;
A
#
# COMPACT_ATOMS: atom_id res chain seq x y z
N PRO A 1 -21.86 3.86 -9.18
CA PRO A 1 -20.57 3.68 -9.89
C PRO A 1 -19.42 4.28 -9.06
N GLY A 2 -18.23 3.68 -9.04
CA GLY A 2 -17.03 4.28 -8.42
C GLY A 2 -16.82 4.06 -6.91
N ALA A 3 -17.82 3.58 -6.15
CA ALA A 3 -17.62 3.25 -4.73
C ALA A 3 -16.46 2.26 -4.48
N PRO A 4 -16.26 1.20 -5.30
CA PRO A 4 -15.09 0.34 -5.16
C PRO A 4 -13.75 1.06 -5.40
N SER A 5 -13.71 2.00 -6.35
CA SER A 5 -12.51 2.80 -6.64
C SER A 5 -12.17 3.74 -5.50
N VAL A 6 -13.18 4.40 -4.91
CA VAL A 6 -13.00 5.25 -3.72
C VAL A 6 -12.51 4.41 -2.54
N ALA A 7 -13.16 3.27 -2.27
CA ALA A 7 -12.78 2.37 -1.18
C ALA A 7 -11.33 1.90 -1.32
N LYS A 8 -10.90 1.55 -2.55
CA LYS A 8 -9.53 1.15 -2.83
C LYS A 8 -8.51 2.26 -2.52
N LEU A 9 -8.74 3.47 -3.02
CA LEU A 9 -7.83 4.60 -2.78
C LEU A 9 -7.67 4.89 -1.28
N LEU A 10 -8.79 4.84 -0.54
CA LEU A 10 -8.78 5.00 0.91
C LEU A 10 -8.03 3.86 1.61
N TRP A 11 -8.23 2.62 1.16
CA TRP A 11 -7.59 1.43 1.73
C TRP A 11 -6.08 1.45 1.55
N GLY A 12 -5.59 1.66 0.32
CA GLY A 12 -4.15 1.69 0.04
C GLY A 12 -3.43 2.77 0.87
N GLY A 13 -3.99 3.99 0.89
CA GLY A 13 -3.42 5.07 1.69
C GLY A 13 -3.55 4.87 3.20
N TRP A 14 -4.57 4.16 3.69
CA TRP A 14 -4.67 3.80 5.11
C TRP A 14 -3.65 2.73 5.50
N HIS A 15 -3.50 1.66 4.70
CA HIS A 15 -2.53 0.60 4.93
C HIS A 15 -1.08 1.12 4.95
N GLN A 16 -0.72 1.98 4.01
CA GLN A 16 0.61 2.59 3.98
C GLN A 16 0.90 3.37 5.26
N ARG A 17 -0.02 4.24 5.68
CA ARG A 17 0.12 5.02 6.92
C ARG A 17 0.18 4.15 8.16
N LEU A 18 -0.58 3.04 8.19
CA LEU A 18 -0.54 2.10 9.30
C LEU A 18 0.82 1.38 9.39
N GLY A 19 1.32 0.87 8.26
CA GLY A 19 2.64 0.25 8.21
C GLY A 19 3.77 1.22 8.56
N GLU A 20 3.71 2.45 8.05
CA GLU A 20 4.67 3.53 8.37
C GLU A 20 4.67 3.85 9.86
N LEU A 21 3.49 3.95 10.47
CA LEU A 21 3.37 4.19 11.91
C LEU A 21 3.91 3.01 12.72
N ALA A 22 3.63 1.77 12.31
CA ALA A 22 4.11 0.58 13.00
C ALA A 22 5.65 0.52 13.04
N VAL A 23 6.30 0.76 11.89
CA VAL A 23 7.77 0.83 11.80
C VAL A 23 8.32 2.03 12.59
N ALA A 24 7.66 3.19 12.54
CA ALA A 24 8.08 4.36 13.31
C ALA A 24 8.03 4.12 14.83
N VAL A 25 7.01 3.42 15.32
CA VAL A 25 6.88 3.04 16.74
C VAL A 25 7.95 2.03 17.16
N ALA A 26 8.31 1.09 16.28
CA ALA A 26 9.37 0.11 16.54
C ALA A 26 10.77 0.75 16.57
N GLY A 27 10.94 1.94 16.01
CA GLY A 27 12.22 2.65 15.95
C GLY A 27 13.26 1.90 15.10
N GLU A 28 14.52 1.92 15.54
CA GLU A 28 15.63 1.27 14.81
C GLU A 28 15.41 -0.23 14.60
N ALA A 29 14.74 -0.91 15.55
CA ALA A 29 14.42 -2.33 15.43
C ALA A 29 13.50 -2.61 14.23
N GLY A 30 12.64 -1.66 13.84
CA GLY A 30 11.76 -1.81 12.68
C GLY A 30 12.50 -1.92 11.35
N ALA A 31 13.77 -1.52 11.29
CA ALA A 31 14.60 -1.56 10.08
C ALA A 31 15.36 -2.90 9.89
N ALA A 32 15.29 -3.82 10.86
CA ALA A 32 15.96 -5.11 10.80
C ALA A 32 14.97 -6.25 11.05
N GLY A 33 15.19 -7.40 10.43
CA GLY A 33 14.34 -8.58 10.63
C GLY A 33 14.28 -8.99 12.12
N PRO A 34 13.23 -9.71 12.52
CA PRO A 34 12.97 -10.01 13.93
C PRO A 34 14.05 -10.89 14.58
N GLU A 35 14.81 -11.61 13.76
CA GLU A 35 15.89 -12.51 14.18
C GLU A 35 17.14 -12.30 13.30
N PRO A 36 18.35 -12.59 13.81
CA PRO A 36 19.56 -12.58 12.99
C PRO A 36 19.48 -13.58 11.84
N TRP A 37 19.94 -13.15 10.67
CA TRP A 37 20.08 -14.04 9.50
C TRP A 37 21.17 -15.09 9.74
N THR A 38 20.89 -16.34 9.34
CA THR A 38 21.89 -17.40 9.21
C THR A 38 21.66 -18.19 7.91
N PRO A 39 22.65 -18.96 7.40
CA PRO A 39 22.44 -19.77 6.20
C PRO A 39 21.29 -20.80 6.32
N ASP A 40 21.00 -21.26 7.54
CA ASP A 40 19.93 -22.19 7.89
C ASP A 40 18.62 -21.50 8.33
N ARG A 41 18.66 -20.17 8.55
CA ARG A 41 17.50 -19.34 8.92
C ARG A 41 17.48 -18.07 8.04
N PRO A 42 16.74 -18.10 6.91
CA PRO A 42 16.67 -16.95 6.01
C PRO A 42 15.99 -15.75 6.68
N TYR A 43 16.10 -14.60 6.04
CA TYR A 43 15.51 -13.36 6.52
C TYR A 43 13.98 -13.46 6.52
N GLU A 44 13.36 -13.18 7.66
CA GLU A 44 11.91 -13.15 7.84
C GLU A 44 11.44 -11.73 8.15
N LEU A 45 10.12 -11.53 8.05
CA LEU A 45 9.45 -10.29 8.40
C LEU A 45 8.45 -10.59 9.51
N ASP A 46 8.37 -9.70 10.50
CA ASP A 46 7.20 -9.69 11.37
C ASP A 46 5.97 -9.10 10.65
N ASP A 47 4.81 -9.16 11.28
CA ASP A 47 3.55 -8.68 10.70
C ASP A 47 3.58 -7.17 10.37
N ALA A 48 4.26 -6.36 11.19
CA ALA A 48 4.34 -4.92 11.01
C ALA A 48 5.24 -4.56 9.82
N GLN A 49 6.37 -5.25 9.68
CA GLN A 49 7.30 -5.10 8.56
C GLN A 49 6.68 -5.62 7.27
N HIS A 50 5.99 -6.76 7.33
CA HIS A 50 5.25 -7.29 6.20
C HIS A 50 4.17 -6.30 5.74
N LEU A 51 3.37 -5.74 6.67
CA LEU A 51 2.38 -4.72 6.35
C LEU A 51 3.03 -3.47 5.72
N PHE A 52 4.11 -2.96 6.29
CA PHE A 52 4.82 -1.79 5.77
C PHE A 52 5.32 -2.00 4.34
N LEU A 53 5.94 -3.14 4.06
CA LEU A 53 6.47 -3.45 2.72
C LEU A 53 5.36 -3.78 1.72
N PHE A 54 4.39 -4.61 2.12
CA PHE A 54 3.32 -5.06 1.24
C PHE A 54 2.36 -3.94 0.84
N SER A 55 2.04 -3.01 1.76
CA SER A 55 1.14 -1.88 1.50
C SER A 55 1.58 -0.96 0.35
N ARG A 56 2.85 -1.01 -0.07
CA ARG A 56 3.33 -0.29 -1.25
C ARG A 56 2.78 -0.87 -2.55
N ALA A 57 2.47 -2.15 -2.57
CA ALA A 57 1.87 -2.80 -3.73
C ALA A 57 0.39 -2.43 -3.89
N ASP A 58 -0.33 -2.09 -2.80
CA ASP A 58 -1.78 -1.80 -2.80
C ASP A 58 -2.17 -0.67 -3.77
N THR A 59 -1.26 0.29 -4.00
CA THR A 59 -1.48 1.43 -4.91
C THR A 59 -1.19 1.10 -6.37
N ILE A 60 -0.76 -0.13 -6.66
CA ILE A 60 -0.29 -0.57 -7.99
C ILE A 60 -1.15 -1.72 -8.52
N TYR A 61 -1.23 -2.85 -7.79
CA TYR A 61 -1.90 -4.04 -8.28
C TYR A 61 -3.42 -3.85 -8.31
N GLY A 62 -4.15 -4.56 -9.18
CA GLY A 62 -5.61 -4.44 -9.26
C GLY A 62 -6.08 -3.07 -9.78
N GLY A 63 -5.26 -2.43 -10.63
CA GLY A 63 -5.47 -1.10 -11.21
C GLY A 63 -4.91 -0.01 -10.31
N SER A 64 -3.85 0.67 -10.75
CA SER A 64 -3.14 1.66 -9.94
C SER A 64 -4.05 2.78 -9.45
N ASP A 65 -3.58 3.50 -8.45
CA ASP A 65 -4.27 4.66 -7.89
C ASP A 65 -4.61 5.72 -8.95
N GLU A 66 -3.75 5.93 -9.95
CA GLU A 66 -4.01 6.79 -11.11
C GLU A 66 -5.21 6.29 -11.91
N ILE A 67 -5.26 4.99 -12.18
CA ILE A 67 -6.39 4.37 -12.88
C ILE A 67 -7.69 4.52 -12.08
N GLN A 68 -7.65 4.34 -10.75
CA GLN A 68 -8.84 4.55 -9.92
C GLN A 68 -9.30 6.01 -9.92
N ARG A 69 -8.37 6.97 -9.88
CA ARG A 69 -8.68 8.40 -10.01
C ARG A 69 -9.32 8.72 -11.37
N ASN A 70 -8.82 8.15 -12.45
CA ASN A 70 -9.43 8.29 -13.78
C ASN A 70 -10.84 7.71 -13.85
N ILE A 71 -11.07 6.54 -13.26
CA ILE A 71 -12.42 5.94 -13.17
C ILE A 71 -13.38 6.87 -12.42
N ILE A 72 -12.95 7.46 -11.32
CA ILE A 72 -13.76 8.43 -10.55
C ILE A 72 -14.02 9.69 -11.39
N ALA A 73 -12.98 10.27 -12.00
CA ALA A 73 -13.08 11.44 -12.85
C ALA A 73 -14.09 11.24 -13.99
N GLU A 74 -13.94 10.18 -14.78
CA GLU A 74 -14.77 9.93 -15.96
C GLU A 74 -16.18 9.45 -15.60
N ARG A 75 -16.30 8.49 -14.66
CA ARG A 75 -17.58 7.77 -14.43
C ARG A 75 -18.40 8.28 -13.26
N VAL A 76 -17.80 9.04 -12.35
CA VAL A 76 -18.50 9.63 -11.20
C VAL A 76 -18.65 11.13 -11.40
N LEU A 77 -17.58 11.81 -11.83
CA LEU A 77 -17.57 13.27 -11.95
C LEU A 77 -17.90 13.78 -13.38
N GLY A 78 -17.96 12.89 -14.38
CA GLY A 78 -18.30 13.26 -15.76
C GLY A 78 -17.22 14.09 -16.46
N LEU A 79 -15.97 14.03 -16.00
CA LEU A 79 -14.85 14.74 -16.61
C LEU A 79 -14.48 14.09 -17.96
N PRO A 80 -13.91 14.87 -18.90
CA PRO A 80 -13.38 14.32 -20.15
C PRO A 80 -12.33 13.23 -19.88
N ARG A 81 -12.25 12.24 -20.78
CA ARG A 81 -11.23 11.19 -20.69
C ARG A 81 -9.83 11.78 -20.79
N GLU A 82 -8.90 11.17 -20.06
CA GLU A 82 -7.49 11.55 -20.14
C GLU A 82 -6.98 11.38 -21.60
N PRO A 83 -6.20 12.35 -22.13
CA PRO A 83 -5.55 12.20 -23.43
C PRO A 83 -4.66 10.95 -23.44
N ARG A 84 -4.72 10.16 -24.51
CA ARG A 84 -3.92 8.95 -24.71
C ARG A 84 -2.69 9.22 -25.55
#